data_AF-A0A1J3GUW4-F1
#
_entry.id   AF-A0A1J3GUW4-F1
#
_cell.length_a   1.000
_cell.length_b   1.000
_cell.length_c   1.000
_cell.angle_alpha   90.00
_cell.angle_beta   90.00
_cell.angle_gamma   90.00
#
_symmetry.space_group_name_H-M   'P 1'
#
loop_
_entity.id
_entity.type
_entity.pdbx_description
1 polymer ?
#
loop_
_entity_poly.entity_id
_entity_poly.type
_entity_poly.pdbx_seq_one_letter_code
_entity_poly.pdbx_strand_id
1 'polypeptide(L)'
;GVINPSFAGLAVTYALNLNSLQSTLIWTLCDLENKMISVERMLQYTNIPSEPPLMIESTRPDKSWPCRGEITICNLQVRYGPHLPMVLHGLTCTFPGGLKTGIVGRTGCGK
;
A
#
# COMPACT_ATOMS: atom_id res chain seq x y z
N GLY A 1 48.24 -17.36 -46.40
CA GLY A 1 47.21 -18.26 -45.85
C GLY A 1 45.88 -17.78 -46.35
N VAL A 2 45.20 -18.57 -47.19
CA VAL A 2 43.91 -18.21 -47.78
C VAL A 2 42.85 -19.05 -47.07
N ILE A 3 41.93 -18.38 -46.35
CA ILE A 3 40.82 -19.06 -45.67
C ILE A 3 39.91 -19.62 -46.76
N ASN A 4 39.49 -20.88 -46.61
CA ASN A 4 38.63 -21.51 -47.60
C ASN A 4 37.27 -20.76 -47.65
N PRO A 5 36.79 -20.35 -48.84
CA PRO A 5 35.58 -19.54 -49.01
C PRO A 5 34.34 -20.12 -48.33
N SER A 6 34.22 -21.45 -48.24
CA SER A 6 33.12 -22.13 -47.56
C SER A 6 33.11 -21.87 -46.06
N PHE A 7 34.28 -21.85 -45.40
CA PHE A 7 34.37 -21.52 -43.98
C PHE A 7 34.10 -20.03 -43.71
N ALA A 8 34.53 -19.15 -44.62
CA ALA A 8 34.22 -17.72 -44.52
C ALA A 8 32.71 -17.46 -44.63
N GLY A 9 32.03 -18.12 -45.56
CA GLY A 9 30.56 -18.03 -45.71
C GLY A 9 29.79 -18.56 -44.50
N LEU A 10 30.24 -19.69 -43.93
CA LEU A 10 29.68 -20.22 -42.68
C LEU A 10 29.86 -19.25 -41.50
N ALA A 11 31.06 -18.68 -41.35
CA ALA A 11 31.35 -17.73 -40.27
C ALA A 11 30.43 -16.49 -40.33
N VAL A 12 30.25 -15.90 -41.52
CA VAL A 12 29.35 -14.76 -41.73
C VAL A 12 27.89 -15.14 -41.45
N THR A 13 27.46 -16.32 -41.92
CA THR A 13 26.10 -16.82 -41.68
C THR A 13 25.83 -16.98 -40.18
N TYR A 14 26.77 -17.54 -39.42
CA TYR A 14 26.63 -17.63 -37.97
C TYR A 14 26.67 -16.26 -37.29
N ALA A 15 27.55 -15.35 -37.72
CA ALA A 15 27.62 -14.00 -37.16
C ALA A 15 26.30 -13.22 -37.34
N LEU A 16 25.66 -13.30 -38.51
CA LEU A 16 24.37 -12.66 -38.77
C LEU A 16 23.25 -13.28 -37.93
N ASN A 17 23.21 -14.61 -37.80
CA ASN A 17 22.23 -15.30 -36.95
C ASN A 17 22.39 -14.93 -35.47
N LEU A 18 23.63 -14.89 -34.97
CA LEU A 18 23.93 -14.50 -33.60
C LEU A 18 23.54 -13.03 -33.33
N ASN A 19 23.78 -12.12 -34.27
CA ASN A 19 23.41 -10.71 -34.13
C ASN A 19 21.88 -10.52 -34.01
N SER A 20 21.11 -11.26 -34.82
CA SER A 20 19.65 -11.25 -34.76
C SER A 20 19.13 -11.80 -33.42
N LEU A 21 19.71 -12.93 -32.96
CA LEU A 21 19.36 -13.51 -31.67
C LEU A 21 19.69 -12.55 -30.52
N GLN A 22 20.89 -11.94 -30.54
CA GLN A 22 21.31 -10.98 -29.52
C GLN A 22 20.35 -9.80 -29.43
N SER A 23 19.94 -9.23 -30.57
CA SER A 23 18.98 -8.13 -30.60
C SER A 23 17.66 -8.50 -29.94
N THR A 24 17.12 -9.69 -30.25
CA THR A 24 15.87 -10.20 -29.67
C THR A 24 16.00 -10.45 -28.17
N LEU A 25 17.13 -11.01 -27.72
CA LEU A 25 17.42 -11.23 -26.31
C LEU A 25 17.45 -9.92 -25.52
N ILE A 26 18.12 -8.89 -26.05
CA ILE A 26 18.18 -7.56 -25.41
C ILE A 26 16.77 -7.00 -25.25
N TRP A 27 15.95 -7.00 -26.30
CA TRP A 27 14.56 -6.54 -26.22
C TRP A 27 13.75 -7.31 -25.18
N THR A 28 13.92 -8.62 -25.10
CA THR A 28 13.20 -9.48 -24.16
C THR A 28 13.61 -9.19 -22.71
N LEU A 29 14.91 -8.97 -22.47
CA LEU A 29 15.42 -8.61 -21.15
C LEU A 29 14.91 -7.24 -20.70
N CYS A 30 14.95 -6.24 -21.58
CA CYS A 30 14.42 -4.91 -21.26
C CYS A 30 12.91 -4.95 -20.96
N ASP A 31 12.14 -5.74 -21.71
CA ASP A 31 10.70 -5.92 -21.44
C ASP A 31 10.45 -6.64 -20.10
N LEU A 32 11.25 -7.65 -19.77
CA LEU A 32 11.19 -8.32 -18.47
C LEU A 32 11.49 -7.37 -17.32
N GLU A 33 12.56 -6.58 -17.41
CA GLU A 33 12.94 -5.60 -16.39
C GLU A 33 11.83 -4.57 -16.17
N ASN A 34 11.22 -4.07 -17.24
CA ASN A 34 10.07 -3.15 -17.13
C ASN A 34 8.87 -3.81 -16.42
N LYS A 35 8.60 -5.09 -16.68
CA LYS A 35 7.53 -5.83 -15.99
C LYS A 35 7.83 -6.04 -14.51
N MET A 36 9.11 -6.24 -14.14
CA MET A 36 9.52 -6.42 -12.75
C MET A 36 9.27 -5.20 -11.87
N ILE A 37 9.21 -3.98 -12.42
CA ILE A 37 8.82 -2.76 -11.68
C ILE A 37 7.41 -2.91 -11.07
N SER A 38 6.50 -3.61 -11.74
CA SER A 38 5.16 -3.88 -11.20
C SER A 38 5.21 -4.81 -9.99
N VAL A 39 6.08 -5.82 -10.03
CA VAL A 39 6.29 -6.76 -8.91
C VAL A 39 6.89 -6.03 -7.71
N GLU A 40 7.86 -5.15 -7.94
CA GLU A 40 8.43 -4.31 -6.89
C GLU A 40 7.34 -3.46 -6.21
N ARG A 41 6.46 -2.80 -6.99
CA ARG A 41 5.35 -2.04 -6.43
C ARG A 41 4.38 -2.89 -5.63
N MET A 42 4.09 -4.12 -6.05
CA MET A 42 3.26 -5.04 -5.27
C MET A 42 3.91 -5.37 -3.92
N LEU A 43 5.21 -5.65 -3.90
CA LEU A 43 5.96 -5.92 -2.67
C LEU A 43 6.05 -4.70 -1.74
N GLN A 44 6.10 -3.49 -2.30
CA GLN A 44 6.02 -2.27 -1.49
C GLN A 44 4.69 -2.19 -0.73
N TYR A 45 3.57 -2.54 -1.39
CA TYR A 45 2.26 -2.56 -0.72
C TYR A 45 2.12 -3.65 0.34
N THR A 46 2.85 -4.77 0.25
CA THR A 46 2.81 -5.80 1.31
C THR A 46 3.53 -5.36 2.58
N ASN A 47 4.44 -4.39 2.49
CA ASN A 47 5.26 -3.91 3.60
C ASN A 47 4.72 -2.63 4.26
N ILE A 48 3.59 -2.09 3.81
CA ILE A 48 3.00 -0.92 4.47
C ILE A 48 2.50 -1.29 5.88
N PRO A 49 2.57 -0.38 6.86
CA PRO A 49 2.01 -0.61 8.18
C PRO A 49 0.53 -0.96 8.08
N SER A 50 0.17 -2.16 8.52
CA SER A 50 -1.22 -2.61 8.53
C SER A 50 -2.00 -1.95 9.67
N GLU A 51 -3.29 -1.73 9.45
CA GLU A 51 -4.21 -1.36 10.51
C GLU A 51 -4.33 -2.50 11.55
N PRO A 52 -4.73 -2.20 12.79
CA PRO A 52 -4.99 -3.24 13.78
C PRO A 52 -5.98 -4.30 13.26
N PRO A 53 -5.87 -5.56 13.73
CA PRO A 53 -6.77 -6.62 13.32
C PRO A 53 -8.24 -6.26 13.54
N LEU A 54 -9.10 -6.67 12.61
CA LEU A 54 -10.53 -6.39 12.66
C LEU A 54 -11.19 -6.90 13.96
N MET A 55 -10.73 -8.04 14.47
CA MET A 55 -11.20 -8.62 15.72
C MET A 55 -10.02 -9.11 16.55
N ILE A 56 -10.08 -8.81 17.84
CA ILE A 56 -9.12 -9.26 18.85
C ILE A 56 -9.90 -10.11 19.84
N GLU A 57 -9.74 -11.44 19.76
CA GLU A 57 -10.54 -12.38 20.57
C GLU A 57 -10.35 -12.18 22.09
N SER A 58 -9.17 -11.74 22.53
CA SER A 58 -8.88 -11.47 23.96
C SER A 58 -9.65 -10.29 24.55
N THR A 59 -10.13 -9.36 23.71
CA THR A 59 -10.77 -8.11 24.14
C THR A 59 -12.13 -7.94 23.48
N ARG A 60 -12.70 -9.04 22.99
CA ARG A 60 -14.00 -9.05 22.33
C ARG A 60 -15.09 -8.75 23.37
N PRO A 61 -15.94 -7.73 23.15
CA PRO A 61 -17.06 -7.47 24.04
C PRO A 61 -18.06 -8.63 24.05
N ASP A 62 -18.80 -8.76 25.15
CA ASP A 62 -19.91 -9.70 25.27
C ASP A 62 -20.96 -9.48 24.17
N LYS A 63 -21.71 -10.53 23.82
CA LYS A 63 -22.80 -10.46 22.82
C LYS A 63 -23.90 -9.46 23.19
N SER A 64 -24.04 -9.11 24.46
CA SER A 64 -25.00 -8.14 24.97
C SER A 64 -24.47 -6.68 24.91
N TRP A 65 -23.20 -6.47 24.56
CA TRP A 65 -22.64 -5.14 24.42
C TRP A 65 -23.13 -4.45 23.14
N PRO A 66 -23.44 -3.14 23.18
CA PRO A 66 -23.50 -2.28 24.37
C PRO A 66 -24.84 -2.39 25.10
N CYS A 67 -24.82 -2.58 26.43
CA CYS A 67 -26.04 -2.76 27.22
C CYS A 67 -26.86 -1.47 27.42
N ARG A 68 -26.21 -0.31 27.53
CA ARG A 68 -26.86 0.99 27.86
C ARG A 68 -26.71 2.06 26.78
N GLY A 69 -25.76 1.89 25.85
CA GLY A 69 -25.46 2.89 24.81
C GLY A 69 -24.92 4.23 25.35
N GLU A 70 -24.40 4.25 26.58
CA GLU A 70 -23.74 5.41 27.17
C GLU A 70 -22.32 5.54 26.60
N ILE A 71 -21.92 6.74 26.20
CA ILE A 71 -20.62 7.02 25.60
C ILE A 71 -19.91 8.06 26.48
N THR A 72 -18.72 7.71 26.96
CA THR A 72 -17.88 8.63 27.74
C THR A 72 -16.59 8.89 26.99
N ILE A 73 -16.35 10.15 26.67
CA ILE A 73 -15.12 10.64 26.05
C ILE A 73 -14.28 11.31 27.14
N CYS A 74 -13.04 10.86 27.33
CA CYS A 74 -12.13 11.39 28.34
C CYS A 74 -10.85 11.90 27.67
N ASN A 75 -10.57 13.20 27.80
CA ASN A 75 -9.36 13.85 27.29
C ASN A 75 -8.98 13.42 25.86
N LEU A 76 -9.97 13.34 24.96
CA LEU A 76 -9.76 12.89 23.59
C LEU A 76 -8.95 13.93 22.82
N GLN A 77 -7.84 13.47 22.25
CA GLN A 77 -6.94 14.25 21.44
C GLN A 77 -6.77 13.57 20.09
N VAL A 78 -6.99 14.32 19.01
CA VAL A 78 -6.98 13.77 17.64
C VAL A 78 -6.10 14.61 16.74
N ARG A 79 -5.34 13.94 15.85
CA ARG A 79 -4.59 14.51 14.74
C ARG A 79 -4.73 13.60 13.52
N TYR A 80 -4.73 14.18 12.33
CA TYR A 80 -4.87 13.42 11.07
C TYR A 80 -3.62 12.63 10.68
N GLY A 81 -2.45 13.06 11.13
CA GLY A 81 -1.18 12.40 10.82
C GLY A 81 -0.16 12.65 11.93
N PRO A 82 0.87 11.81 12.07
CA PRO A 82 1.84 11.91 13.17
C PRO A 82 2.56 13.27 13.22
N HIS A 83 2.82 13.86 12.06
CA HIS A 83 3.52 15.12 11.87
C HIS A 83 2.58 16.34 11.73
N LEU A 84 1.27 16.14 11.76
CA LEU A 84 0.28 17.21 11.63
C LEU A 84 -0.13 17.75 13.01
N PRO A 85 -0.55 19.02 13.08
CA PRO A 85 -1.05 19.59 14.32
C PRO A 85 -2.28 18.84 14.83
N MET A 86 -2.48 18.90 16.14
CA MET A 86 -3.68 18.39 16.79
C MET A 86 -4.89 19.22 16.39
N VAL A 87 -6.02 18.55 16.14
CA VAL A 87 -7.28 19.17 15.68
C VAL A 87 -8.38 19.11 16.73
N LEU A 88 -8.35 18.11 17.62
CA LEU A 88 -9.18 18.08 18.83
C LEU A 88 -8.27 18.11 20.05
N HIS A 89 -8.50 19.06 20.95
CA HIS A 89 -7.64 19.33 22.10
C HIS A 89 -8.34 18.96 23.42
N GLY A 90 -8.23 17.70 23.82
CA GLY A 90 -8.62 17.26 25.17
C GLY A 90 -10.13 17.28 25.42
N LEU A 91 -10.93 16.86 24.43
CA LEU A 91 -12.39 16.80 24.57
C LEU A 91 -12.80 15.81 25.67
N THR A 92 -13.58 16.27 26.64
CA THR A 92 -14.17 15.43 27.69
C THR A 92 -15.67 15.69 27.75
N CYS A 93 -16.48 14.67 27.47
CA CYS A 93 -17.92 14.75 27.52
C CYS A 93 -18.56 13.37 27.69
N THR A 94 -19.77 13.35 28.23
CA THR A 94 -20.56 12.12 28.42
C THR A 94 -21.88 12.25 27.68
N PHE A 95 -22.19 11.26 26.84
CA PHE A 95 -23.47 11.10 26.18
C PHE A 95 -24.25 9.99 26.89
N PRO A 96 -25.28 10.34 27.67
CA PRO A 96 -26.07 9.35 28.37
C PRO A 96 -26.85 8.45 27.39
N GLY A 97 -26.99 7.18 27.77
CA GLY A 97 -27.72 6.18 27.00
C GLY A 97 -29.19 6.53 26.78
N GLY A 98 -29.72 6.19 25.61
CA GLY A 98 -31.14 6.40 25.26
C GLY A 98 -31.52 7.85 24.93
N LEU A 99 -30.55 8.77 24.90
CA LEU A 99 -30.77 10.18 24.58
C LEU A 99 -30.30 10.53 23.17
N LYS A 100 -31.04 11.44 22.51
CA LYS A 100 -30.66 12.00 21.21
C LYS A 100 -29.78 13.22 21.45
N THR A 101 -28.55 13.18 20.96
CA THR A 101 -27.60 14.29 21.07
C THR A 101 -27.31 14.89 19.70
N GLY A 102 -27.37 16.22 19.59
CA GLY A 102 -26.97 16.96 18.40
C GLY A 102 -25.57 17.55 18.56
N ILE A 103 -24.73 17.41 17.53
CA ILE A 103 -23.39 18.00 17.48
C ILE A 103 -23.42 19.17 16.47
N VAL A 104 -23.16 20.40 16.93
CA VAL A 104 -23.28 21.63 16.13
C VAL A 104 -22.01 22.48 16.16
N GLY A 105 -21.76 23.24 15.08
CA GLY A 105 -20.59 24.12 14.97
C GLY A 105 -20.23 24.49 13.53
N ARG A 106 -19.24 25.37 13.38
CA ARG A 106 -18.80 25.92 12.08
C ARG A 106 -18.05 24.88 11.23
N THR A 107 -17.89 25.15 9.94
CA THR A 107 -17.07 24.32 9.03
C THR A 107 -15.63 24.25 9.53
N GLY A 108 -15.03 23.05 9.52
CA GLY A 108 -13.64 22.83 9.92
C GLY A 108 -13.38 22.75 11.43
N CYS A 109 -14.41 22.74 12.29
CA CYS A 109 -14.21 22.70 13.75
C CYS A 109 -14.09 21.28 14.36
N GLY A 110 -13.96 20.24 13.53
CA GLY A 110 -13.75 18.87 14.01
C GLY A 110 -14.99 18.18 14.61
N LYS A 111 -16.19 18.54 14.13
CA LYS A 111 -17.41 17.74 14.36
C LYS A 111 -17.47 16.56 13.42
#